data_AF-A0A973LH88-F1
#
_entry.id   AF-A0A973LH88-F1
#
_cell.length_a   1.000
_cell.length_b   1.000
_cell.length_c   1.000
_cell.angle_alpha   90.00
_cell.angle_beta   90.00
_cell.angle_gamma   90.00
#
_symmetry.space_group_name_H-M   'P 1'
#
loop_
_entity.id
_entity.type
_entity.pdbx_description
1 polymer ?
#
loop_
_entity_poly.entity_id
_entity_poly.type
_entity_poly.pdbx_seq_one_letter_code
_entity_poly.pdbx_strand_id
1 'polypeptide(L)'
;MQRQARELGRLRTGYSIPSDNPNKRPRPVKSKTWVLTSHAEHYAQAAADAWGGTVERWQPQGNGAPQFRVITEAESIDALLPPGDPLSQNNEMWNKGGCARRCNGETELISRRPCLCMQQFGEDWYLLRQDQNRKDQVCAATSRLNVILPDMPDMGVWRAETHSFYAANEWAGSVDMVLSGTGGKGLVPVLLRIEPRTRVAGGKTKHFPVVVVEIRGVTPRQALTGPLPTAVALDPGGAGRLALEVGPSDRPDYVALAEGALTSDDVRDVWRQAAEARHVHPKGEDPLSKQLMEIAARKDQEAAEQHRAPEPDEDGAYEAEVVDDAEPEPVAAGAGGWPAITEPGSGARR
;
A
#
# COMPACT_ATOMS: atom_id res chain seq x y z
N MET A 1 12.30 -10.99 -22.82
CA MET A 1 11.62 -11.99 -21.98
C MET A 1 10.94 -11.24 -20.84
N GLN A 2 9.61 -11.34 -20.69
CA GLN A 2 8.88 -10.64 -19.63
C GLN A 2 9.18 -11.33 -18.29
N ARG A 3 9.63 -10.57 -17.29
CA ARG A 3 9.87 -11.10 -15.93
C ARG A 3 8.51 -11.43 -15.32
N GLN A 4 8.27 -12.68 -14.98
CA GLN A 4 7.04 -13.14 -14.33
C GLN A 4 7.38 -13.79 -13.00
N ALA A 5 6.71 -13.37 -11.94
CA ALA A 5 6.75 -14.09 -10.67
C ALA A 5 6.13 -15.48 -10.85
N ARG A 6 6.65 -16.47 -10.12
CA ARG A 6 6.12 -17.84 -10.14
C ARG A 6 4.68 -17.86 -9.60
N GLU A 7 3.76 -18.46 -10.35
CA GLU A 7 2.39 -18.72 -9.88
C GLU A 7 2.41 -19.90 -8.89
N LEU A 8 2.07 -19.63 -7.63
CA LEU A 8 1.99 -20.65 -6.57
C LEU A 8 0.63 -21.37 -6.60
N GLY A 9 -0.42 -20.64 -6.99
CA GLY A 9 -1.77 -21.17 -7.05
C GLY A 9 -2.78 -20.14 -7.54
N ARG A 10 -4.07 -20.50 -7.43
CA ARG A 10 -5.19 -19.67 -7.89
C ARG A 10 -6.22 -19.48 -6.80
N LEU A 11 -6.75 -18.26 -6.74
CA LEU A 11 -7.89 -17.87 -5.91
C LEU A 11 -9.15 -17.90 -6.76
N ARG A 12 -10.17 -18.65 -6.31
CA ARG A 12 -11.43 -18.84 -7.03
C ARG A 12 -12.61 -18.48 -6.14
N THR A 13 -13.67 -17.98 -6.75
CA THR A 13 -14.94 -17.58 -6.08
C THR A 13 -16.04 -18.64 -6.20
N GLY A 14 -15.67 -19.85 -6.59
CA GLY A 14 -16.61 -20.94 -6.82
C GLY A 14 -15.92 -22.25 -7.15
N TYR A 15 -16.69 -23.32 -7.05
CA TYR A 15 -16.28 -24.68 -7.34
C TYR A 15 -17.34 -25.38 -8.20
N SER A 16 -17.10 -26.63 -8.56
CA SER A 16 -18.06 -27.43 -9.31
C SER A 16 -18.39 -28.70 -8.55
N ILE A 17 -19.65 -29.10 -8.61
CA ILE A 17 -20.13 -30.36 -8.06
C ILE A 17 -20.60 -31.28 -9.20
N PRO A 18 -20.50 -32.61 -9.04
CA PRO A 18 -21.07 -33.55 -10.01
C PRO A 18 -22.55 -33.23 -10.29
N SER A 19 -22.99 -33.42 -11.53
CA SER A 19 -24.40 -33.31 -11.88
C SER A 19 -25.12 -34.61 -11.52
N ASP A 20 -26.40 -34.52 -11.13
CA ASP A 20 -27.24 -35.70 -10.88
C ASP A 20 -27.35 -36.64 -12.10
N ASN A 21 -27.14 -36.10 -13.31
CA ASN A 21 -27.02 -36.90 -14.52
C ASN A 21 -25.53 -37.04 -14.91
N PRO A 22 -24.98 -38.27 -14.96
CA PRO A 22 -23.57 -38.51 -15.25
C PRO A 22 -23.14 -38.07 -16.65
N ASN A 23 -24.08 -37.92 -17.59
CA ASN A 23 -23.80 -37.44 -18.95
C ASN A 23 -23.77 -35.91 -19.06
N LYS A 24 -24.08 -35.18 -17.99
CA LYS A 24 -24.06 -33.71 -17.97
C LYS A 24 -22.80 -33.18 -17.32
N ARG A 25 -22.37 -31.99 -17.77
CA ARG A 25 -21.22 -31.29 -17.19
C ARG A 25 -21.46 -31.02 -15.70
N PRO A 26 -20.41 -31.05 -14.85
CA PRO A 26 -20.55 -30.73 -13.44
C PRO A 26 -21.13 -29.32 -13.27
N ARG A 27 -22.01 -29.17 -12.28
CA ARG A 27 -22.74 -27.94 -12.04
C ARG A 27 -21.83 -26.94 -11.31
N PRO A 28 -21.69 -25.70 -11.79
CA PRO A 28 -20.96 -24.67 -11.07
C PRO A 28 -21.73 -24.24 -9.81
N VAL A 29 -21.00 -24.04 -8.72
CA VAL A 29 -21.48 -23.56 -7.42
C VAL A 29 -20.67 -22.32 -7.06
N LYS A 30 -21.37 -21.26 -6.67
CA LYS A 30 -20.75 -20.04 -6.16
C LYS A 30 -20.35 -20.29 -4.71
N SER A 31 -19.13 -19.91 -4.36
CA SER A 31 -18.67 -19.97 -2.98
C SER A 31 -18.90 -18.62 -2.29
N LYS A 32 -19.21 -18.64 -0.99
CA LYS A 32 -19.19 -17.44 -0.16
C LYS A 32 -17.77 -17.11 0.30
N THR A 33 -16.96 -18.15 0.48
CA THR A 33 -15.57 -18.11 0.91
C THR A 33 -14.63 -18.41 -0.25
N TRP A 34 -13.34 -18.18 -0.03
CA TRP A 34 -12.32 -18.42 -1.05
C TRP A 34 -12.10 -19.91 -1.32
N VAL A 35 -11.79 -20.22 -2.58
CA VAL A 35 -11.36 -21.56 -2.99
C VAL A 35 -9.94 -21.44 -3.53
N LEU A 36 -8.97 -21.94 -2.78
CA LEU A 36 -7.56 -21.94 -3.17
C LEU A 36 -7.22 -23.26 -3.86
N THR A 37 -6.48 -23.17 -4.95
CA THR A 37 -6.04 -24.35 -5.72
C THR A 37 -4.56 -24.25 -6.05
N SER A 38 -3.81 -25.34 -5.90
CA SER A 38 -2.40 -25.42 -6.26
C SER A 38 -2.02 -26.81 -6.78
N HIS A 39 -0.91 -26.91 -7.51
CA HIS A 39 -0.31 -28.19 -7.87
C HIS A 39 0.45 -28.83 -6.71
N ALA A 40 0.87 -28.05 -5.71
CA ALA A 40 1.60 -28.57 -4.56
C ALA A 40 0.69 -28.61 -3.33
N GLU A 41 0.68 -29.76 -2.66
CA GLU A 41 -0.16 -30.04 -1.50
C GLU A 41 0.12 -29.10 -0.32
N HIS A 42 1.40 -28.81 -0.06
CA HIS A 42 1.80 -27.97 1.09
C HIS A 42 1.24 -26.54 1.01
N TYR A 43 1.01 -25.99 -0.20
CA TYR A 43 0.33 -24.70 -0.34
C TYR A 43 -1.17 -24.81 -0.02
N ALA A 44 -1.83 -25.92 -0.35
CA ALA A 44 -3.22 -26.11 0.03
C ALA A 44 -3.35 -26.32 1.55
N GLN A 45 -2.39 -27.04 2.16
CA GLN A 45 -2.36 -27.24 3.61
C GLN A 45 -2.13 -25.92 4.36
N ALA A 46 -1.13 -25.12 3.96
CA ALA A 46 -0.90 -23.82 4.60
C ALA A 46 -2.11 -22.88 4.45
N ALA A 47 -2.82 -22.93 3.33
CA ALA A 47 -4.05 -22.18 3.16
C ALA A 47 -5.18 -22.67 4.09
N ALA A 48 -5.28 -23.98 4.34
CA ALA A 48 -6.22 -24.55 5.30
C ALA A 48 -5.85 -24.14 6.74
N ASP A 49 -4.57 -24.11 7.07
CA ASP A 49 -4.08 -23.70 8.39
C ASP A 49 -4.34 -22.20 8.64
N ALA A 50 -4.17 -21.35 7.61
CA ALA A 50 -4.36 -19.91 7.72
C ALA A 50 -5.84 -19.47 7.72
N TRP A 51 -6.69 -20.12 6.91
CA TRP A 51 -8.06 -19.67 6.65
C TRP A 51 -9.15 -20.72 6.88
N GLY A 52 -8.80 -21.84 7.52
CA GLY A 52 -9.70 -22.97 7.76
C GLY A 52 -10.03 -23.77 6.50
N GLY A 53 -10.87 -24.79 6.68
CA GLY A 53 -11.28 -25.70 5.62
C GLY A 53 -10.52 -27.02 5.57
N THR A 54 -10.80 -27.83 4.55
CA THR A 54 -10.21 -29.16 4.37
C THR A 54 -9.56 -29.28 3.01
N VAL A 55 -8.32 -29.77 2.98
CA VAL A 55 -7.60 -30.05 1.74
C VAL A 55 -8.14 -31.32 1.09
N GLU A 56 -8.38 -31.24 -0.20
CA GLU A 56 -8.76 -32.40 -1.00
C GLU A 56 -7.98 -32.44 -2.31
N ARG A 57 -7.75 -33.66 -2.81
CA ARG A 57 -7.26 -33.86 -4.17
C ARG A 57 -8.40 -33.58 -5.15
N TRP A 58 -8.15 -32.69 -6.10
CA TRP A 58 -9.16 -32.16 -6.98
C TRP A 58 -8.70 -32.19 -8.44
N GLN A 59 -9.60 -32.63 -9.32
CA GLN A 59 -9.39 -32.64 -10.76
C GLN A 59 -10.10 -31.43 -11.39
N PRO A 60 -9.37 -30.49 -12.03
CA PRO A 60 -9.99 -29.40 -12.78
C PRO A 60 -10.83 -29.92 -13.94
N GLN A 61 -11.92 -29.22 -14.28
CA GLN A 61 -12.71 -29.54 -15.46
C GLN A 61 -11.86 -29.39 -16.73
N GLY A 62 -11.96 -30.37 -17.64
CA GLY A 62 -11.18 -30.42 -18.88
C GLY A 62 -9.87 -31.18 -18.72
N ASN A 63 -8.84 -30.78 -19.47
CA ASN A 63 -7.57 -31.50 -19.58
C ASN A 63 -6.48 -31.00 -18.60
N GLY A 64 -6.87 -30.39 -17.48
CA GLY A 64 -5.90 -29.91 -16.49
C GLY A 64 -5.29 -31.07 -15.69
N ALA A 65 -4.06 -30.94 -15.23
CA ALA A 65 -3.46 -31.93 -14.33
C ALA A 65 -4.18 -31.94 -12.97
N PRO A 66 -4.19 -33.07 -12.24
CA PRO A 66 -4.66 -33.12 -10.86
C PRO A 66 -3.99 -32.04 -9.99
N GLN A 67 -4.78 -31.43 -9.11
CA GLN A 67 -4.38 -30.37 -8.20
C GLN A 67 -4.89 -30.66 -6.79
N PHE A 68 -4.46 -29.85 -5.83
CA PHE A 68 -5.02 -29.79 -4.49
C PHE A 68 -5.91 -28.57 -4.38
N ARG A 69 -6.99 -28.70 -3.63
CA ARG A 69 -7.98 -27.64 -3.39
C ARG A 69 -8.28 -27.56 -1.91
N VAL A 70 -8.47 -26.34 -1.44
CA VAL A 70 -9.13 -26.06 -0.15
C VAL A 70 -10.25 -25.05 -0.40
N ILE A 71 -11.42 -25.32 0.16
CA ILE A 71 -12.50 -24.35 0.29
C ILE A 71 -12.36 -23.79 1.71
N THR A 72 -12.03 -22.51 1.83
CA THR A 72 -11.73 -21.90 3.13
C THR A 72 -13.00 -21.58 3.90
N GLU A 73 -12.84 -21.22 5.17
CA GLU A 73 -13.90 -20.65 5.99
C GLU A 73 -13.91 -19.11 5.93
N ALA A 74 -12.81 -18.50 5.47
CA ALA A 74 -12.69 -17.05 5.34
C ALA A 74 -13.35 -16.48 4.06
N GLU A 75 -14.20 -15.46 4.24
CA GLU A 75 -14.78 -14.65 3.15
C GLU A 75 -13.83 -13.56 2.63
N SER A 76 -12.81 -13.24 3.43
CA SER A 76 -11.77 -12.27 3.09
C SER A 76 -10.37 -12.81 3.37
N ILE A 77 -9.41 -12.43 2.53
CA ILE A 77 -8.00 -12.83 2.62
C ILE A 77 -7.12 -11.59 2.58
N ASP A 78 -6.13 -11.56 3.46
CA ASP A 78 -5.08 -10.55 3.43
C ASP A 78 -4.08 -10.84 2.31
N ALA A 79 -3.76 -9.79 1.56
CA ALA A 79 -2.91 -9.90 0.39
C ALA A 79 -2.09 -8.64 0.19
N LEU A 80 -1.06 -8.74 -0.64
CA LEU A 80 -0.24 -7.62 -1.08
C LEU A 80 -0.32 -7.52 -2.61
N LEU A 81 -0.52 -6.32 -3.12
CA LEU A 81 -0.31 -6.08 -4.54
C LEU A 81 1.21 -5.99 -4.81
N PRO A 82 1.75 -6.77 -5.76
CA PRO A 82 3.15 -6.66 -6.15
C PRO A 82 3.43 -5.31 -6.84
N PRO A 83 4.69 -4.86 -6.87
CA PRO A 83 5.06 -3.67 -7.62
C PRO A 83 4.81 -3.83 -9.12
N GLY A 84 4.53 -2.71 -9.79
CA GLY A 84 4.13 -2.68 -11.20
C GLY A 84 2.62 -2.88 -11.38
N ASP A 85 2.22 -3.37 -12.55
CA ASP A 85 0.82 -3.65 -12.87
C ASP A 85 0.48 -5.12 -12.51
N PRO A 86 -0.31 -5.36 -11.44
CA PRO A 86 -0.72 -6.69 -11.03
C PRO A 86 -1.93 -7.21 -11.82
N LEU A 87 -2.58 -6.35 -12.63
CA LEU A 87 -3.87 -6.62 -13.24
C LEU A 87 -3.73 -6.78 -14.75
N SER A 88 -3.99 -7.99 -15.25
CA SER A 88 -4.08 -8.25 -16.68
C SER A 88 -5.53 -8.39 -17.10
N GLN A 89 -5.99 -7.56 -18.04
CA GLN A 89 -7.35 -7.60 -18.56
C GLN A 89 -7.38 -7.82 -20.07
N ASN A 90 -8.18 -8.79 -20.51
CA ASN A 90 -8.38 -9.09 -21.92
C ASN A 90 -9.78 -9.63 -22.18
N ASN A 91 -10.34 -9.30 -23.36
CA ASN A 91 -11.53 -9.93 -23.89
C ASN A 91 -11.12 -11.19 -24.66
N GLU A 92 -11.35 -12.36 -24.05
CA GLU A 92 -10.83 -13.63 -24.54
C GLU A 92 -11.95 -14.56 -25.03
N MET A 93 -11.74 -15.22 -26.17
CA MET A 93 -12.58 -16.33 -26.63
C MET A 93 -11.74 -17.60 -26.64
N TRP A 94 -12.16 -18.59 -25.86
CA TRP A 94 -11.49 -19.90 -25.77
C TRP A 94 -12.31 -20.96 -26.49
N ASN A 95 -11.64 -21.80 -27.28
CA ASN A 95 -12.22 -23.00 -27.88
C ASN A 95 -11.38 -24.23 -27.49
N LYS A 96 -11.72 -25.41 -28.05
CA LYS A 96 -10.98 -26.66 -27.76
C LYS A 96 -9.50 -26.60 -28.16
N GLY A 97 -9.13 -25.73 -29.10
CA GLY A 97 -7.75 -25.51 -29.57
C GLY A 97 -6.99 -24.44 -28.80
N GLY A 98 -7.59 -23.81 -27.78
CA GLY A 98 -6.95 -22.78 -26.96
C GLY A 98 -7.59 -21.40 -27.08
N CYS A 99 -6.80 -20.36 -26.83
CA CYS A 99 -7.23 -18.97 -26.92
C CYS A 99 -7.36 -18.59 -28.41
N ALA A 100 -8.58 -18.53 -28.91
CA ALA A 100 -8.88 -18.23 -30.31
C ALA A 100 -8.89 -16.72 -30.59
N ARG A 101 -9.19 -15.91 -29.58
CA ARG A 101 -9.17 -14.44 -29.64
C ARG A 101 -8.72 -13.89 -28.31
N ARG A 102 -7.90 -12.83 -28.32
CA ARG A 102 -7.53 -12.05 -27.15
C ARG A 102 -7.46 -10.58 -27.53
N CYS A 103 -8.38 -9.75 -27.03
CA CYS A 103 -8.38 -8.31 -27.32
C CYS A 103 -8.14 -7.48 -26.06
N ASN A 104 -7.41 -6.37 -26.20
CA ASN A 104 -7.25 -5.37 -25.13
C ASN A 104 -8.32 -4.26 -25.15
N GLY A 105 -9.41 -4.47 -25.91
CA GLY A 105 -10.46 -3.47 -26.13
C GLY A 105 -10.35 -2.82 -27.51
N GLU A 106 -9.14 -2.49 -27.95
CA GLU A 106 -8.90 -1.82 -29.23
C GLU A 106 -8.33 -2.76 -30.29
N THR A 107 -7.37 -3.58 -29.88
CA THR A 107 -6.59 -4.47 -30.76
C THR A 107 -6.71 -5.92 -30.30
N GLU A 108 -6.82 -6.83 -31.26
CA GLU A 108 -6.70 -8.27 -31.08
C GLU A 108 -5.21 -8.67 -31.12
N LEU A 109 -4.72 -9.20 -30.00
CA LEU A 109 -3.30 -9.37 -29.72
C LEU A 109 -2.67 -10.56 -30.46
N ILE A 110 -3.45 -11.53 -30.95
CA ILE A 110 -2.93 -12.73 -31.64
C ILE A 110 -2.66 -12.43 -33.12
N SER A 111 -3.62 -11.82 -33.80
CA SER A 111 -3.64 -11.50 -35.22
C SER A 111 -3.27 -10.05 -35.53
N ARG A 112 -3.15 -9.19 -34.50
CA ARG A 112 -2.82 -7.75 -34.60
C ARG A 112 -3.80 -6.96 -35.46
N ARG A 113 -5.08 -7.30 -35.39
CA ARG A 113 -6.19 -6.62 -36.08
C ARG A 113 -7.03 -5.84 -35.09
N PRO A 114 -7.95 -4.96 -35.53
CA PRO A 114 -8.94 -4.37 -34.63
C PRO A 114 -9.66 -5.44 -33.79
N CYS A 115 -10.06 -5.07 -32.58
CA CYS A 115 -10.72 -5.94 -31.62
C CYS A 115 -11.93 -6.67 -32.23
N LEU A 116 -11.76 -7.95 -32.55
CA LEU A 116 -12.79 -8.77 -33.21
C LEU A 116 -14.04 -8.95 -32.34
N CYS A 117 -13.91 -8.89 -31.02
CA CYS A 117 -15.04 -8.99 -30.10
C CYS A 117 -16.01 -7.81 -30.29
N MET A 118 -15.48 -6.59 -30.33
CA MET A 118 -16.29 -5.38 -30.51
C MET A 118 -16.75 -5.24 -31.96
N GLN A 119 -15.89 -5.55 -32.93
CA GLN A 119 -16.24 -5.47 -34.35
C GLN A 119 -17.42 -6.38 -34.72
N GLN A 120 -17.47 -7.60 -34.15
CA GLN A 120 -18.51 -8.57 -34.49
C GLN A 120 -19.82 -8.35 -33.74
N PHE A 121 -19.77 -7.86 -32.51
CA PHE A 121 -20.92 -7.87 -31.59
C PHE A 121 -21.31 -6.48 -31.05
N GLY A 122 -20.61 -5.42 -31.43
CA GLY A 122 -20.80 -4.06 -30.92
C GLY A 122 -20.28 -3.86 -29.50
N GLU A 123 -20.55 -2.69 -28.92
CA GLU A 123 -20.10 -2.31 -27.57
C GLU A 123 -20.78 -3.14 -26.47
N ASP A 124 -22.03 -3.57 -26.70
CA ASP A 124 -22.82 -4.38 -25.77
C ASP A 124 -22.57 -5.90 -25.87
N TRP A 125 -21.46 -6.31 -26.48
CA TRP A 125 -21.09 -7.72 -26.64
C TRP A 125 -21.13 -8.50 -25.31
N TYR A 126 -20.78 -7.83 -24.21
CA TYR A 126 -20.74 -8.44 -22.88
C TYR A 126 -22.12 -8.87 -22.37
N LEU A 127 -23.21 -8.27 -22.86
CA LEU A 127 -24.59 -8.70 -22.56
C LEU A 127 -24.91 -10.05 -23.21
N LEU A 128 -24.36 -10.30 -24.41
CA LEU A 128 -24.56 -11.55 -25.15
C LEU A 128 -23.92 -12.76 -24.47
N ARG A 129 -22.84 -12.53 -23.70
CA ARG A 129 -22.18 -13.59 -22.92
C ARG A 129 -23.07 -14.15 -21.79
N GLN A 130 -24.13 -13.42 -21.41
CA GLN A 130 -25.11 -13.88 -20.42
C GLN A 130 -26.15 -14.87 -20.99
N ASP A 131 -26.26 -14.95 -22.31
CA ASP A 131 -27.13 -15.88 -23.03
C ASP A 131 -26.44 -17.24 -23.11
N GLN A 132 -27.05 -18.30 -22.55
CA GLN A 132 -26.45 -19.63 -22.51
C GLN A 132 -26.18 -20.21 -23.91
N ASN A 133 -26.95 -19.83 -24.93
CA ASN A 133 -26.81 -20.36 -26.28
C ASN A 133 -25.68 -19.68 -27.05
N ARG A 134 -25.39 -18.42 -26.72
CA ARG A 134 -24.35 -17.61 -27.39
C ARG A 134 -23.11 -17.42 -26.56
N LYS A 135 -23.14 -17.83 -25.28
CA LYS A 135 -22.06 -17.75 -24.32
C LYS A 135 -20.74 -18.12 -25.02
N ASP A 136 -20.60 -19.33 -25.53
CA ASP A 136 -19.33 -19.83 -26.07
C ASP A 136 -18.92 -19.28 -27.45
N GLN A 137 -19.75 -18.43 -28.06
CA GLN A 137 -19.46 -17.76 -29.35
C GLN A 137 -18.96 -16.32 -29.18
N VAL A 138 -19.09 -15.77 -27.97
CA VAL A 138 -18.73 -14.40 -27.63
C VAL A 138 -17.55 -14.41 -26.68
N CYS A 139 -16.70 -13.39 -26.77
CA CYS A 139 -15.59 -13.19 -25.85
C CYS A 139 -16.06 -13.09 -24.39
N ALA A 140 -15.16 -13.35 -23.45
CA ALA A 140 -15.35 -13.14 -22.02
C ALA A 140 -14.39 -12.05 -21.54
N ALA A 141 -14.91 -11.09 -20.77
CA ALA A 141 -14.11 -10.08 -20.09
C ALA A 141 -13.29 -10.76 -18.99
N THR A 142 -12.04 -11.11 -19.30
CA THR A 142 -11.20 -11.92 -18.44
C THR A 142 -10.17 -11.04 -17.76
N SER A 143 -10.32 -10.88 -16.45
CA SER A 143 -9.39 -10.13 -15.61
C SER A 143 -8.66 -11.07 -14.67
N ARG A 144 -7.35 -10.86 -14.57
CA ARG A 144 -6.41 -11.67 -13.80
C ARG A 144 -5.64 -10.75 -12.88
N LEU A 145 -5.87 -10.87 -11.58
CA LEU A 145 -5.18 -10.11 -10.56
C LEU A 145 -4.16 -11.02 -9.87
N ASN A 146 -2.90 -10.62 -9.93
CA ASN A 146 -1.82 -11.29 -9.22
C ASN A 146 -1.61 -10.63 -7.86
N VAL A 147 -1.61 -11.44 -6.81
CA VAL A 147 -1.40 -10.97 -5.43
C VAL A 147 -0.37 -11.84 -4.73
N ILE A 148 0.30 -11.30 -3.73
CA ILE A 148 1.15 -12.06 -2.81
C ILE A 148 0.32 -12.30 -1.55
N LEU A 149 0.39 -13.51 -1.00
CA LEU A 149 -0.30 -13.85 0.25
C LEU A 149 0.77 -13.94 1.36
N PRO A 150 0.79 -13.02 2.33
CA PRO A 150 1.86 -12.93 3.32
C PRO A 150 1.90 -14.15 4.26
N ASP A 151 0.74 -14.76 4.53
CA ASP A 151 0.63 -15.95 5.41
C ASP A 151 0.94 -17.26 4.69
N MET A 152 1.27 -17.22 3.40
CA MET A 152 1.59 -18.41 2.61
C MET A 152 3.09 -18.68 2.58
N PRO A 153 3.52 -19.96 2.55
CA PRO A 153 4.91 -20.29 2.36
C PRO A 153 5.35 -19.94 0.93
N ASP A 154 6.63 -19.58 0.79
CA ASP A 154 7.33 -19.27 -0.47
C ASP A 154 7.02 -17.89 -1.08
N MET A 155 7.95 -17.38 -1.88
CA MET A 155 7.80 -16.11 -2.58
C MET A 155 7.23 -16.34 -3.99
N GLY A 156 6.01 -15.89 -4.21
CA GLY A 156 5.37 -15.97 -5.52
C GLY A 156 4.00 -15.31 -5.53
N VAL A 157 3.28 -15.48 -6.62
CA VAL A 157 1.96 -14.87 -6.81
C VAL A 157 0.86 -15.90 -6.82
N TRP A 158 -0.26 -15.51 -6.25
CA TRP A 158 -1.55 -16.17 -6.36
C TRP A 158 -2.39 -15.38 -7.36
N ARG A 159 -3.05 -16.09 -8.28
CA ARG A 159 -3.88 -15.44 -9.29
C ARG A 159 -5.36 -15.56 -8.96
N ALA A 160 -6.02 -14.42 -8.75
CA ALA A 160 -7.47 -14.33 -8.80
C ALA A 160 -7.92 -14.09 -10.25
N GLU A 161 -8.97 -14.78 -10.70
CA GLU A 161 -9.49 -14.64 -12.06
C GLU A 161 -11.01 -14.43 -12.05
N THR A 162 -11.48 -13.48 -12.86
CA THR A 162 -12.90 -13.26 -13.13
C THR A 162 -13.17 -13.18 -14.62
N HIS A 163 -14.34 -13.67 -15.03
CA HIS A 163 -14.84 -13.58 -16.41
C HIS A 163 -16.09 -12.67 -16.53
N SER A 164 -16.41 -11.92 -15.46
CA SER A 164 -17.55 -11.02 -15.42
C SER A 164 -17.12 -9.63 -15.88
N PHE A 165 -17.82 -9.06 -16.86
CA PHE A 165 -17.58 -7.71 -17.34
C PHE A 165 -17.63 -6.65 -16.23
N TYR A 166 -18.62 -6.73 -15.34
CA TYR A 166 -18.76 -5.77 -14.26
C TYR A 166 -17.66 -5.91 -13.20
N ALA A 167 -17.30 -7.15 -12.86
CA ALA A 167 -16.20 -7.37 -11.92
C ALA A 167 -14.85 -6.95 -12.51
N ALA A 168 -14.65 -7.13 -13.82
CA ALA A 168 -13.47 -6.64 -14.53
C ALA A 168 -13.34 -5.12 -14.43
N ASN A 169 -14.42 -4.38 -14.68
CA ASN A 169 -14.41 -2.92 -14.58
C ASN A 169 -14.16 -2.43 -13.15
N GLU A 170 -14.75 -3.09 -12.15
CA GLU A 170 -14.50 -2.77 -10.74
C GLU A 170 -13.03 -3.01 -10.37
N TRP A 171 -12.42 -4.11 -10.82
CA TRP A 171 -10.99 -4.37 -10.56
C TRP A 171 -10.08 -3.31 -11.17
N ALA A 172 -10.37 -2.87 -12.40
CA ALA A 172 -9.58 -1.80 -13.02
C ALA A 172 -9.62 -0.53 -12.17
N GLY A 173 -10.82 -0.05 -11.82
CA GLY A 173 -10.97 1.16 -11.00
C GLY A 173 -10.34 1.03 -9.61
N SER A 174 -10.53 -0.10 -8.93
CA SER A 174 -9.95 -0.34 -7.60
C SER A 174 -8.42 -0.40 -7.65
N VAL A 175 -7.85 -1.17 -8.58
CA VAL A 175 -6.39 -1.32 -8.67
C VAL A 175 -5.74 -0.01 -9.11
N ASP A 176 -6.28 0.69 -10.09
CA ASP A 176 -5.75 1.98 -10.54
C ASP A 176 -5.74 3.01 -9.41
N MET A 177 -6.80 3.07 -8.59
CA MET A 177 -6.86 3.95 -7.43
C MET A 177 -5.78 3.62 -6.40
N VAL A 178 -5.56 2.33 -6.13
CA VAL A 178 -4.55 1.86 -5.18
C VAL A 178 -3.13 2.14 -5.68
N LEU A 179 -2.86 1.90 -6.97
CA LEU A 179 -1.56 2.14 -7.58
C LEU A 179 -1.27 3.64 -7.77
N SER A 180 -2.29 4.47 -8.01
CA SER A 180 -2.12 5.93 -8.16
C SER A 180 -1.52 6.58 -6.90
N GLY A 181 -1.86 6.08 -5.70
CA GLY A 181 -1.28 6.61 -4.47
C GLY A 181 0.18 6.23 -4.24
N THR A 182 0.59 5.05 -4.71
CA THR A 182 1.92 4.51 -4.48
C THR A 182 2.87 4.70 -5.67
N GLY A 183 2.37 5.26 -6.78
CA GLY A 183 3.07 5.34 -8.06
C GLY A 183 3.43 3.96 -8.62
N GLY A 184 2.68 2.91 -8.25
CA GLY A 184 2.96 1.52 -8.61
C GLY A 184 4.26 0.95 -8.02
N LYS A 185 4.80 1.57 -6.96
CA LYS A 185 6.04 1.18 -6.30
C LYS A 185 5.75 0.55 -4.93
N GLY A 186 6.58 -0.42 -4.58
CA GLY A 186 6.46 -1.12 -3.29
C GLY A 186 5.34 -2.15 -3.27
N LEU A 187 5.13 -2.74 -2.09
CA LEU A 187 4.04 -3.67 -1.82
C LEU A 187 2.88 -2.89 -1.22
N VAL A 188 1.66 -3.14 -1.71
CA VAL A 188 0.47 -2.44 -1.20
C VAL A 188 -0.43 -3.42 -0.44
N PRO A 189 -0.65 -3.23 0.87
CA PRO A 189 -1.52 -4.10 1.66
C PRO A 189 -2.97 -3.93 1.25
N VAL A 190 -3.61 -5.04 0.89
CA VAL A 190 -5.02 -5.09 0.51
C VAL A 190 -5.74 -6.23 1.18
N LEU A 191 -7.04 -6.06 1.37
CA LEU A 191 -7.98 -7.12 1.73
C LEU A 191 -8.76 -7.53 0.48
N LEU A 192 -8.77 -8.82 0.18
CA LEU A 192 -9.56 -9.41 -0.89
C LEU A 192 -10.81 -10.05 -0.32
N ARG A 193 -11.98 -9.48 -0.59
CA ARG A 193 -13.26 -9.95 -0.05
C ARG A 193 -14.21 -10.43 -1.14
N ILE A 194 -14.88 -11.55 -0.92
CA ILE A 194 -15.97 -11.99 -1.81
C ILE A 194 -17.27 -11.33 -1.36
N GLU A 195 -17.83 -10.47 -2.21
CA GLU A 195 -19.11 -9.83 -1.99
C GLU A 195 -20.18 -10.43 -2.93
N PRO A 196 -21.21 -11.11 -2.39
CA PRO A 196 -22.32 -11.60 -3.20
C PRO A 196 -23.23 -10.44 -3.60
N ARG A 197 -23.29 -10.13 -4.90
CA ARG A 197 -24.19 -9.10 -5.44
C ARG A 197 -25.36 -9.70 -6.18
N THR A 198 -26.41 -8.90 -6.32
CA THR A 198 -27.64 -9.29 -7.03
C THR A 198 -27.92 -8.32 -8.17
N ARG A 199 -28.34 -8.85 -9.31
CA ARG A 199 -28.85 -8.03 -10.41
C ARG A 199 -30.04 -8.70 -11.06
N VAL A 200 -31.02 -7.89 -11.45
CA VAL A 200 -32.09 -8.32 -12.36
C VAL A 200 -31.64 -8.12 -13.79
N ALA A 201 -31.61 -9.20 -14.58
CA ALA A 201 -31.28 -9.16 -16.01
C ALA A 201 -32.22 -10.10 -16.76
N GLY A 202 -32.92 -9.58 -17.79
CA GLY A 202 -33.89 -10.35 -18.57
C GLY A 202 -35.03 -10.93 -17.71
N GLY A 203 -35.53 -10.16 -16.74
CA GLY A 203 -36.61 -10.58 -15.84
C GLY A 203 -36.23 -11.63 -14.77
N LYS A 204 -34.94 -12.01 -14.66
CA LYS A 204 -34.45 -12.98 -13.67
C LYS A 204 -33.43 -12.35 -12.73
N THR A 205 -33.60 -12.56 -11.42
CA THR A 205 -32.59 -12.18 -10.42
C THR A 205 -31.41 -13.15 -10.50
N LYS A 206 -30.22 -12.61 -10.75
CA LYS A 206 -28.95 -13.34 -10.77
C LYS A 206 -28.09 -12.85 -9.61
N HIS A 207 -27.67 -13.78 -8.77
CA HIS A 207 -26.62 -13.55 -7.78
C HIS A 207 -25.25 -13.75 -8.44
N PHE A 208 -24.21 -13.00 -8.11
CA PHE A 208 -22.85 -13.24 -8.59
C PHE A 208 -21.82 -12.79 -7.56
N PRO A 209 -20.73 -13.55 -7.36
CA PRO A 209 -19.65 -13.11 -6.49
C PRO A 209 -18.85 -12.03 -7.21
N VAL A 210 -18.57 -10.93 -6.50
CA VAL A 210 -17.61 -9.91 -6.90
C VAL A 210 -16.47 -9.94 -5.91
N VAL A 211 -15.24 -9.87 -6.40
CA VAL A 211 -14.07 -9.74 -5.54
C VAL A 211 -13.81 -8.26 -5.37
N VAL A 212 -13.90 -7.77 -4.14
CA VAL A 212 -13.60 -6.39 -3.78
C VAL A 212 -12.15 -6.34 -3.31
N VAL A 213 -11.41 -5.32 -3.77
CA VAL A 213 -10.04 -5.03 -3.35
C VAL A 213 -10.08 -3.77 -2.50
N GLU A 214 -9.79 -3.91 -1.21
CA GLU A 214 -9.83 -2.81 -0.24
C GLU A 214 -8.42 -2.55 0.28
N ILE A 215 -8.03 -1.29 0.46
CA ILE A 215 -6.73 -0.96 1.07
C ILE A 215 -6.79 -1.27 2.56
N ARG A 216 -5.83 -2.04 3.08
CA ARG A 216 -5.82 -2.46 4.48
C ARG A 216 -4.93 -1.56 5.32
N GLY A 217 -5.46 -1.12 6.47
CA GLY A 217 -4.73 -0.50 7.59
C GLY A 217 -3.93 0.77 7.27
N VAL A 218 -4.13 1.37 6.10
CA VAL A 218 -3.65 2.72 5.79
C VAL A 218 -4.82 3.58 5.35
N THR A 219 -4.82 4.82 5.80
CA THR A 219 -5.80 5.81 5.33
C THR A 219 -5.49 6.19 3.89
N PRO A 220 -6.48 6.64 3.09
CA PRO A 220 -6.22 7.19 1.77
C PRO A 220 -5.16 8.29 1.79
N ARG A 221 -5.12 9.12 2.85
CA ARG A 221 -4.08 10.14 3.03
C ARG A 221 -2.68 9.53 3.08
N GLN A 222 -2.48 8.47 3.88
CA GLN A 222 -1.19 7.77 3.98
C GLN A 222 -0.84 7.01 2.69
N ALA A 223 -1.83 6.42 2.03
CA ALA A 223 -1.62 5.73 0.76
C ALA A 223 -1.19 6.69 -0.38
N LEU A 224 -1.63 7.96 -0.32
CA LEU A 224 -1.31 8.99 -1.32
C LEU A 224 -0.01 9.75 -1.01
N THR A 225 0.59 9.60 0.17
CA THR A 225 1.84 10.29 0.55
C THR A 225 3.11 9.63 -0.02
N GLY A 226 2.99 8.48 -0.68
CA GLY A 226 4.10 7.79 -1.34
C GLY A 226 4.15 6.28 -1.04
N PRO A 227 5.19 5.58 -1.53
CA PRO A 227 5.35 4.14 -1.31
C PRO A 227 5.43 3.81 0.19
N LEU A 228 4.65 2.81 0.62
CA LEU A 228 4.67 2.36 2.01
C LEU A 228 5.94 1.55 2.33
N PRO A 229 6.53 1.71 3.54
CA PRO A 229 7.57 0.80 4.01
C PRO A 229 7.05 -0.64 4.03
N THR A 230 7.90 -1.60 3.63
CA THR A 230 7.52 -3.04 3.59
C THR A 230 7.02 -3.55 4.94
N ALA A 231 7.54 -3.06 6.06
CA ALA A 231 7.07 -3.42 7.40
C ALA A 231 5.59 -3.02 7.62
N VAL A 232 5.21 -1.81 7.17
CA VAL A 232 3.82 -1.33 7.21
C VAL A 232 2.94 -2.12 6.25
N ALA A 233 3.48 -2.57 5.11
CA ALA A 233 2.73 -3.42 4.18
C ALA A 233 2.47 -4.82 4.74
N LEU A 234 3.42 -5.40 5.48
CA LEU A 234 3.28 -6.74 6.07
C LEU A 234 2.40 -6.74 7.32
N ASP A 235 2.48 -5.68 8.14
CA ASP A 235 1.59 -5.49 9.28
C ASP A 235 1.00 -4.06 9.29
N PRO A 236 -0.07 -3.83 8.51
CA PRO A 236 -0.69 -2.52 8.43
C PRO A 236 -1.47 -2.17 9.71
N GLY A 237 -1.86 -3.15 10.53
CA GLY A 237 -2.40 -2.93 11.87
C GLY A 237 -1.31 -2.54 12.88
N GLY A 238 -0.11 -3.05 12.64
CA GLY A 238 1.13 -2.69 13.31
C GLY A 238 1.66 -1.31 12.92
N ALA A 239 1.16 -0.62 11.89
CA ALA A 239 1.62 0.75 11.57
C ALA A 239 1.37 1.75 12.72
N GLY A 240 0.31 1.53 13.50
CA GLY A 240 0.07 2.26 14.76
C GLY A 240 1.00 1.81 15.89
N ARG A 241 1.53 0.58 15.83
CA ARG A 241 2.51 0.02 16.78
C ARG A 241 3.96 0.25 16.38
N LEU A 242 4.32 0.38 15.11
CA LEU A 242 5.69 0.62 14.63
C LEU A 242 6.12 2.06 14.91
N ALA A 243 5.16 2.99 15.03
CA ALA A 243 5.39 4.31 15.63
C ALA A 243 5.57 4.25 17.17
N LEU A 244 5.29 3.11 17.80
CA LEU A 244 5.36 2.87 19.25
C LEU A 244 6.36 1.75 19.65
N GLU A 245 6.92 1.00 18.70
CA GLU A 245 7.85 -0.13 18.92
C GLU A 245 9.32 0.28 18.76
N VAL A 246 9.59 1.50 18.27
CA VAL A 246 10.60 2.32 18.94
C VAL A 246 9.90 2.88 20.16
N GLY A 247 9.72 2.05 21.18
CA GLY A 247 9.31 2.57 22.47
C GLY A 247 10.31 3.66 22.82
N PRO A 248 9.88 4.91 23.09
CA PRO A 248 10.68 5.72 23.97
C PRO A 248 10.85 4.83 25.20
N SER A 249 12.08 4.54 25.59
CA SER A 249 12.28 4.38 27.02
C SER A 249 11.51 5.52 27.68
N ASP A 250 10.71 5.27 28.72
CA ASP A 250 10.10 6.35 29.53
C ASP A 250 11.14 7.37 30.05
N ARG A 251 12.42 7.11 29.78
CA ARG A 251 13.56 8.01 29.79
C ARG A 251 13.57 8.95 28.56
N PRO A 252 13.38 10.26 28.76
CA PRO A 252 13.67 11.28 27.76
C PRO A 252 15.08 11.14 27.17
N ASP A 253 15.26 11.48 25.90
CA ASP A 253 16.58 11.54 25.29
C ASP A 253 17.34 12.77 25.80
N TYR A 254 18.01 12.60 26.93
CA TYR A 254 18.81 13.65 27.57
C TYR A 254 19.99 14.11 26.72
N VAL A 255 20.50 13.27 25.81
CA VAL A 255 21.60 13.67 24.91
C VAL A 255 21.08 14.66 23.88
N ALA A 256 19.93 14.37 23.26
CA ALA A 256 19.29 15.30 22.33
C ALA A 256 18.90 16.63 23.00
N LEU A 257 18.39 16.59 24.24
CA LEU A 257 18.08 17.80 25.01
C LEU A 257 19.33 18.62 25.33
N ALA A 258 20.45 17.97 25.68
CA ALA A 258 21.72 18.64 25.95
C ALA A 258 22.37 19.22 24.69
N GLU A 259 22.26 18.55 23.54
CA GLU A 259 22.76 19.06 22.26
C GLU A 259 22.00 20.31 21.80
N GLY A 260 20.70 20.38 22.07
CA GLY A 260 19.86 21.55 21.82
C GLY A 260 20.03 22.71 22.82
N ALA A 261 20.83 22.51 23.87
CA ALA A 261 21.05 23.51 24.91
C ALA A 261 21.98 24.65 24.42
N LEU A 262 21.69 25.88 24.86
CA LEU A 262 22.45 27.06 24.44
C LEU A 262 23.71 27.27 25.28
N THR A 263 23.66 26.90 26.56
CA THR A 263 24.76 27.09 27.49
C THR A 263 25.14 25.80 28.21
N SER A 264 26.33 25.77 28.83
CA SER A 264 26.74 24.64 29.67
C SER A 264 25.87 24.49 30.93
N ASP A 265 25.30 25.58 31.44
CA ASP A 265 24.37 25.56 32.56
C ASP A 265 23.03 24.89 32.22
N ASP A 266 22.53 25.12 31.00
CA ASP A 266 21.35 24.43 30.48
C ASP A 266 21.60 22.90 30.38
N VAL A 267 22.80 22.49 29.96
CA VAL A 267 23.19 21.06 29.94
C VAL A 267 23.23 20.49 31.37
N ARG A 268 23.70 21.26 32.35
CA ARG A 268 23.69 20.85 33.77
C ARG A 268 22.27 20.73 34.32
N ASP A 269 21.32 21.54 33.84
CA ASP A 269 19.89 21.38 34.15
C ASP A 269 19.31 20.08 33.60
N VAL A 270 19.65 19.73 32.35
CA VAL A 270 19.28 18.44 31.75
C VAL A 270 19.84 17.27 32.57
N TRP A 271 21.09 17.36 33.05
CA TRP A 271 21.67 16.36 33.95
C TRP A 271 20.94 16.29 35.30
N ARG A 272 20.58 17.43 35.91
CA ARG A 272 19.79 17.47 37.16
C ARG A 272 18.44 16.79 37.01
N GLN A 273 17.73 17.06 35.91
CA GLN A 273 16.45 16.40 35.58
C GLN A 273 16.62 14.89 35.41
N ALA A 274 17.69 14.46 34.75
CA ALA A 274 18.02 13.05 34.63
C ALA A 274 18.34 12.40 35.99
N ALA A 275 19.00 13.12 36.90
CA ALA A 275 19.38 12.62 38.21
C ALA A 275 18.16 12.51 39.15
N GLU A 276 17.25 13.48 39.11
CA GLU A 276 15.99 13.45 39.86
C GLU A 276 15.10 12.29 39.41
N ALA A 277 15.05 12.03 38.11
CA ALA A 277 14.37 10.87 37.52
C ALA A 277 15.11 9.53 37.72
N ARG A 278 16.28 9.53 38.38
CA ARG A 278 17.15 8.35 38.59
C ARG A 278 17.61 7.68 37.29
N HIS A 279 17.70 8.44 36.20
CA HIS A 279 18.18 7.99 34.91
C HIS A 279 19.71 8.09 34.76
N VAL A 280 20.37 8.85 35.63
CA VAL A 280 21.83 8.92 35.76
C VAL A 280 22.27 8.59 37.19
N HIS A 281 23.53 8.18 37.35
CA HIS A 281 24.10 7.87 38.66
C HIS A 281 24.44 9.18 39.40
N PRO A 282 24.10 9.34 40.69
CA PRO A 282 24.35 10.57 41.44
C PRO A 282 25.81 11.01 41.51
N LYS A 283 26.75 10.07 41.33
CA LYS A 283 28.20 10.34 41.30
C LYS A 283 28.76 10.65 39.91
N GLY A 284 27.94 10.65 38.87
CA GLY A 284 28.36 10.94 37.49
C GLY A 284 29.22 9.84 36.83
N GLU A 285 29.20 8.62 37.38
CA GLU A 285 30.09 7.53 36.92
C GLU A 285 29.53 6.77 35.70
N ASP A 286 28.26 6.95 35.38
CA ASP A 286 27.58 6.26 34.27
C ASP A 286 27.91 6.89 32.90
N PRO A 287 27.76 6.13 31.79
CA PRO A 287 28.06 6.62 30.45
C PRO A 287 27.27 7.85 30.03
N LEU A 288 26.00 7.99 30.44
CA LEU A 288 25.20 9.16 30.07
C LEU A 288 25.69 10.41 30.81
N SER A 289 25.99 10.32 32.10
CA SER A 289 26.59 11.43 32.85
C SER A 289 27.88 11.93 32.20
N LYS A 290 28.75 11.02 31.74
CA LYS A 290 29.99 11.39 31.06
C LYS A 290 29.73 12.14 29.74
N GLN A 291 28.80 11.65 28.93
CA GLN A 291 28.39 12.31 27.69
C GLN A 291 27.82 13.71 27.93
N LEU A 292 26.95 13.88 28.94
CA LEU A 292 26.40 15.18 29.29
C LEU A 292 27.48 16.16 29.77
N MET A 293 28.48 15.68 30.52
CA MET A 293 29.62 16.50 30.95
C MET A 293 30.54 16.88 29.77
N GLU A 294 30.73 16.00 28.80
CA GLU A 294 31.47 16.31 27.57
C GLU A 294 30.77 17.41 26.75
N ILE A 295 29.44 17.32 26.61
CA ILE A 295 28.65 18.36 25.92
C ILE A 295 28.75 19.70 26.68
N ALA A 296 28.62 19.68 28.01
CA ALA A 296 28.77 20.89 28.82
C ALA A 296 30.17 21.52 28.66
N ALA A 297 31.23 20.71 28.66
CA ALA A 297 32.60 21.18 28.47
C ALA A 297 32.81 21.79 27.08
N ARG A 298 32.22 21.21 26.04
CA ARG A 298 32.23 21.79 24.70
C ARG A 298 31.51 23.14 24.65
N LYS A 299 30.35 23.26 25.30
CA LYS A 299 29.62 24.54 25.40
C LYS A 299 30.42 25.61 26.14
N ASP A 300 31.14 25.24 27.21
CA ASP A 300 32.06 26.15 27.91
C ASP A 300 33.21 26.62 26.99
N GLN A 301 33.73 25.75 26.13
CA GLN A 301 34.77 26.12 25.14
C GLN A 301 34.22 27.05 24.07
N GLU A 302 33.05 26.73 23.48
CA GLU A 302 32.37 27.57 22.48
C GLU A 302 32.08 28.98 23.05
N ALA A 303 31.62 29.07 24.29
CA ALA A 303 31.37 30.35 24.95
C ALA A 303 32.66 31.14 25.22
N ALA A 304 33.74 30.46 25.63
CA ALA A 304 35.04 31.08 25.86
C ALA A 304 35.69 31.60 24.58
N GLU A 305 35.52 30.89 23.45
CA GLU A 305 35.99 31.33 22.13
C GLU A 305 35.21 32.56 21.64
N GLN A 306 33.89 32.60 21.85
CA GLN A 306 33.06 33.76 21.50
C GLN A 306 33.34 35.00 22.37
N HIS A 307 33.82 34.81 23.59
CA HIS A 307 34.19 35.90 24.51
C HIS A 307 35.67 36.28 24.44
N ARG A 308 36.44 35.67 23.52
CA ARG A 308 37.81 36.11 23.26
C ARG A 308 37.74 37.48 22.60
N ALA A 309 38.12 38.52 23.34
CA ALA A 309 38.22 39.86 22.80
C ALA A 309 39.11 39.84 21.55
N PRO A 310 38.71 40.50 20.45
CA PRO A 310 39.57 40.61 19.27
C PRO A 310 40.91 41.20 19.72
N GLU A 311 41.99 40.47 19.48
CA GLU A 311 43.33 41.02 19.68
C GLU A 311 43.51 42.13 18.64
N PRO A 312 43.92 43.34 19.06
CA PRO A 312 44.25 44.37 18.10
C PRO A 312 45.39 43.87 17.21
N ASP A 313 45.34 44.25 15.93
CA ASP A 313 46.43 43.95 14.99
C ASP A 313 47.75 44.64 15.42
N GLU A 314 48.85 44.38 14.69
CA GLU A 314 50.18 44.92 15.04
C GLU A 314 50.23 46.46 15.12
N ASP A 315 49.20 47.16 14.60
CA ASP A 315 49.05 48.61 14.61
C ASP A 315 48.08 49.14 15.68
N GLY A 316 47.49 48.27 16.51
CA GLY A 316 46.60 48.66 17.61
C GLY A 316 45.13 48.89 17.20
N ALA A 317 44.72 48.46 16.01
CA ALA A 317 43.36 48.62 15.51
C ALA A 317 42.51 47.37 15.78
N TYR A 318 41.24 47.57 16.14
CA TYR A 318 40.24 46.49 16.27
C TYR A 318 39.49 46.38 14.94
N GLU A 319 39.31 45.16 14.40
CA GLU A 319 38.41 44.94 13.27
C GLU A 319 36.97 45.27 13.69
N ALA A 320 36.39 46.32 13.10
CA ALA A 320 34.98 46.60 13.22
C ALA A 320 34.21 45.73 12.20
N GLU A 321 33.18 45.02 12.67
CA GLU A 321 32.25 44.30 11.80
C GLU A 321 31.53 45.29 10.87
N VAL A 322 31.75 45.17 9.57
CA VAL A 322 31.04 45.94 8.55
C VAL A 322 29.64 45.34 8.43
N VAL A 323 28.66 46.02 9.00
CA VAL A 323 27.25 45.73 8.73
C VAL A 323 26.97 46.20 7.30
N ASP A 324 26.88 45.27 6.35
CA ASP A 324 26.45 45.57 4.99
C ASP A 324 24.98 46.05 5.02
N ASP A 325 24.77 47.33 4.80
CA ASP A 325 23.46 47.91 4.47
C ASP A 325 23.04 47.37 3.09
N ALA A 326 22.37 46.22 3.07
CA ALA A 326 21.77 45.68 1.86
C ALA A 326 20.73 46.66 1.31
N GLU A 327 21.04 47.27 0.16
CA GLU A 327 20.12 48.11 -0.60
C GLU A 327 18.82 47.33 -0.93
N PRO A 328 17.62 47.91 -0.69
CA PRO A 328 16.37 47.24 -0.99
C PRO A 328 16.12 47.17 -2.51
N GLU A 329 15.91 45.96 -3.03
CA GLU A 329 15.51 45.74 -4.42
C GLU A 329 14.18 46.47 -4.76
N PRO A 330 14.02 46.97 -6.00
CA PRO A 330 12.81 47.68 -6.41
C PRO A 330 11.62 46.73 -6.56
N VAL A 331 10.69 46.81 -5.59
CA VAL A 331 9.34 46.24 -5.68
C VAL A 331 8.51 46.95 -6.75
N ALA A 332 8.21 46.24 -7.85
CA ALA A 332 7.18 46.65 -8.79
C ALA A 332 5.78 46.52 -8.15
N ALA A 333 5.06 47.64 -8.12
CA ALA A 333 3.79 47.83 -7.43
C ALA A 333 2.64 46.97 -7.98
N GLY A 334 1.81 46.43 -7.07
CA GLY A 334 0.54 45.81 -7.45
C GLY A 334 -0.27 45.20 -6.30
N ALA A 335 -0.94 46.07 -5.53
CA ALA A 335 -2.13 45.81 -4.71
C ALA A 335 -2.02 44.86 -3.49
N GLY A 336 -2.18 45.44 -2.30
CA GLY A 336 -2.55 44.70 -1.07
C GLY A 336 -1.96 45.29 0.21
N GLY A 337 -2.38 46.50 0.59
CA GLY A 337 -1.97 47.11 1.85
C GLY A 337 -2.44 46.29 3.06
N TRP A 338 -1.53 46.03 4.00
CA TRP A 338 -1.85 45.60 5.36
C TRP A 338 -2.08 46.83 6.26
N PRO A 339 -3.00 46.74 7.23
CA PRO A 339 -3.61 47.91 7.87
C PRO A 339 -2.69 48.59 8.90
N ALA A 340 -2.89 49.89 9.07
CA ALA A 340 -2.18 50.72 10.04
C ALA A 340 -2.48 50.30 11.49
N ILE A 341 -1.41 50.06 12.25
CA ILE A 341 -1.44 49.96 13.71
C ILE A 341 -1.69 51.35 14.27
N THR A 342 -2.72 51.46 15.11
CA THR A 342 -3.10 52.68 15.83
C THR A 342 -2.23 52.80 17.08
N GLU A 343 -1.46 53.89 17.22
CA GLU A 343 -0.80 54.22 18.48
C GLU A 343 -1.69 55.08 19.41
N PRO A 344 -1.47 55.01 20.73
CA PRO A 344 -2.40 55.54 21.72
C PRO A 344 -2.06 56.96 22.21
N GLY A 345 -3.11 57.75 22.41
CA GLY A 345 -3.23 58.59 23.62
C GLY A 345 -2.73 60.04 23.57
N SER A 346 -3.67 60.98 23.49
CA SER A 346 -3.78 62.18 24.34
C SER A 346 -5.13 62.81 24.00
N GLY A 347 -6.05 63.15 24.90
CA GLY A 347 -5.84 63.79 26.18
C GLY A 347 -6.47 65.18 26.13
N ALA A 348 -7.76 65.24 26.49
CA ALA A 348 -8.41 66.33 27.21
C ALA A 348 -8.87 67.64 26.50
N ARG A 349 -10.18 67.90 26.70
CA ARG A 349 -10.85 69.18 27.01
C ARG A 349 -10.95 70.19 25.84
N ARG A 350 -12.09 70.85 25.59
CA ARG A 350 -13.21 71.26 26.43
C ARG A 350 -14.45 71.45 25.55
#